data_AF-A0A5A5R1V8-F1
#
_entry.id   AF-A0A5A5R1V8-F1
#
_cell.length_a   1.000
_cell.length_b   1.000
_cell.length_c   1.000
_cell.angle_alpha   90.00
_cell.angle_beta   90.00
_cell.angle_gamma   90.00
#
_symmetry.space_group_name_H-M   'P 1'
#
loop_
_entity.id
_entity.type
_entity.pdbx_description
1 polymer ?
#
loop_
_entity_poly.entity_id
_entity_poly.type
_entity_poly.pdbx_seq_one_letter_code
_entity_poly.pdbx_strand_id
1 'polypeptide(L)' 'MTNFEDLETAIIAYQKRFDIEEMFRDFKSGGYSLEGSQLAPQYLSKLIIVIAIAYTSATLQGKKIKDMGIQKYVTRPEKR' A
#
# COMPACT_ATOMS: atom_id res chain seq x y z
N MET A 1 -20.78 2.51 12.27
CA MET A 1 -20.67 2.35 13.73
C MET A 1 -19.19 2.32 14.08
N THR A 2 -18.78 3.00 15.15
CA THR A 2 -17.39 3.08 15.61
C THR A 2 -17.37 3.18 17.14
N ASN A 3 -16.23 2.88 17.75
CA ASN A 3 -15.94 3.07 19.18
C ASN A 3 -15.15 4.37 19.46
N PHE A 4 -14.94 5.24 18.47
CA PHE A 4 -14.32 6.56 18.69
C PHE A 4 -15.23 7.48 19.51
N GLU A 5 -14.62 8.27 20.38
CA GLU A 5 -15.32 9.16 21.32
C GLU A 5 -15.89 10.41 20.65
N ASP A 6 -15.28 10.86 19.55
CA ASP A 6 -15.70 12.06 18.82
C ASP A 6 -15.93 11.81 17.32
N LEU A 7 -16.82 12.62 16.74
CA LEU A 7 -17.24 12.51 15.35
C LEU A 7 -16.11 12.86 14.37
N GLU A 8 -15.24 13.79 14.72
CA GLU A 8 -14.17 14.27 13.85
C GLU A 8 -13.11 13.18 13.63
N THR A 9 -12.64 12.55 14.70
CA THR A 9 -11.73 11.39 14.65
C THR A 9 -12.36 10.25 13.86
N ALA A 10 -13.65 9.98 14.05
CA ALA A 10 -14.35 8.95 13.28
C ALA A 10 -14.34 9.24 11.78
N ILE A 11 -14.60 10.48 11.38
CA ILE A 11 -14.58 10.90 9.97
C ILE A 11 -13.16 10.80 9.40
N ILE A 12 -12.15 11.33 10.09
CA ILE A 12 -10.75 11.30 9.65
C ILE A 12 -10.25 9.85 9.51
N ALA A 13 -10.57 8.98 10.46
CA ALA A 13 -10.20 7.57 10.38
C ALA A 13 -10.89 6.88 9.19
N TYR A 14 -12.17 7.17 8.95
CA TYR A 14 -12.91 6.59 7.84
C TYR A 14 -12.41 7.06 6.48
N GLN A 15 -11.98 8.32 6.35
CA GLN A 15 -11.41 8.85 5.10
C GLN A 15 -10.16 8.08 4.65
N LYS A 16 -9.36 7.59 5.59
CA LYS A 16 -8.16 6.77 5.30
C LYS A 16 -8.47 5.35 4.83
N ARG A 17 -9.73 4.92 4.84
CA ARG A 17 -10.12 3.54 4.48
C ARG A 17 -9.69 3.15 3.07
N PHE A 18 -9.68 4.10 2.15
CA PHE A 18 -9.32 3.86 0.74
C PHE A 18 -7.81 3.76 0.51
N ASP A 19 -6.96 4.15 1.48
CA ASP A 19 -5.50 4.07 1.35
C ASP A 19 -5.02 2.62 1.15
N ILE A 20 -5.77 1.63 1.67
CA ILE A 20 -5.46 0.21 1.47
C ILE A 20 -5.66 -0.26 0.02
N GLU A 21 -6.46 0.46 -0.77
CA GLU A 21 -6.73 0.07 -2.17
C GLU A 21 -5.48 0.18 -3.03
N GLU A 22 -4.60 1.14 -2.75
CA GLU A 22 -3.32 1.26 -3.46
C GLU A 22 -2.41 0.07 -3.14
N MET A 23 -2.36 -0.40 -1.89
CA MET A 23 -1.67 -1.65 -1.55
C MET A 23 -2.25 -2.85 -2.33
N PHE A 24 -3.58 -2.96 -2.43
CA PHE A 24 -4.21 -4.04 -3.20
C PHE A 24 -3.94 -3.94 -4.70
N ARG A 25 -3.92 -2.73 -5.26
CA ARG A 25 -3.55 -2.48 -6.66
C ARG A 25 -2.11 -2.95 -6.92
N ASP A 26 -1.17 -2.57 -6.06
CA ASP A 26 0.23 -2.94 -6.19
C ASP A 26 0.45 -4.44 -6.06
N PHE A 27 -0.26 -5.11 -5.14
CA PHE A 27 -0.15 -6.56 -4.97
C PHE A 27 -0.60 -7.32 -6.22
N LYS A 28 -1.64 -6.84 -6.89
CA LYS A 28 -2.19 -7.43 -8.12
C LYS A 28 -1.32 -7.06 -9.33
N SER A 29 -1.90 -6.52 -10.39
CA SER A 29 -1.20 -6.18 -11.63
C SER A 29 -0.42 -4.85 -11.56
N GLY A 30 -0.59 -4.04 -10.51
CA GLY A 30 0.02 -2.72 -10.40
C GLY A 30 1.53 -2.72 -10.09
N GLY A 31 2.03 -3.75 -9.40
CA GLY A 31 3.44 -3.82 -8.99
C GLY A 31 4.01 -5.24 -8.99
N TYR A 32 3.42 -6.13 -8.19
CA TYR A 32 4.00 -7.46 -7.91
C TYR A 32 3.40 -8.59 -8.75
N SER A 33 2.43 -8.29 -9.60
CA SER A 33 1.80 -9.21 -10.57
C SER A 33 1.27 -10.51 -9.95
N LEU A 34 0.65 -10.45 -8.76
CA LEU A 34 0.11 -11.64 -8.09
C LEU A 34 -0.87 -12.43 -8.98
N GLU A 35 -1.80 -11.73 -9.65
CA GLU A 35 -2.79 -12.35 -10.56
C GLU A 35 -2.14 -12.95 -11.82
N GLY A 36 -1.02 -12.38 -12.28
CA GLY A 36 -0.26 -12.86 -13.43
C GLY A 36 0.72 -13.99 -13.12
N SER A 37 1.00 -14.27 -11.84
CA SER A 37 1.98 -15.27 -11.41
C SER A 37 1.57 -16.71 -11.74
N GLN A 38 0.26 -16.97 -11.95
CA GLN A 38 -0.32 -18.29 -12.25
C GLN A 38 0.17 -19.41 -11.30
N LEU A 39 0.53 -19.06 -10.06
CA LEU A 39 1.07 -19.99 -9.08
C LEU A 39 0.00 -20.99 -8.64
N ALA A 40 0.45 -22.22 -8.40
CA ALA A 40 -0.41 -23.22 -7.78
C ALA A 40 -0.81 -22.78 -6.35
N PRO A 41 -2.05 -23.08 -5.89
CA PRO A 41 -2.60 -22.55 -4.64
C PRO A 41 -1.72 -22.77 -3.40
N GLN A 42 -0.96 -23.88 -3.34
CA GLN A 42 -0.05 -24.20 -2.24
C GLN A 42 1.13 -23.24 -2.08
N TYR A 43 1.44 -22.44 -3.11
CA TYR A 43 2.53 -21.45 -3.08
C TYR A 43 2.02 -20.02 -2.90
N LEU A 44 0.71 -19.80 -3.00
CA LEU A 44 0.10 -18.47 -2.94
C LEU A 44 0.41 -17.77 -1.61
N SER A 45 0.28 -18.49 -0.48
CA SER A 45 0.59 -17.93 0.84
C SER A 45 2.06 -17.51 0.97
N LYS A 46 2.99 -18.29 0.41
CA LYS A 46 4.42 -17.97 0.40
C LYS A 46 4.69 -16.70 -0.40
N LEU A 47 4.10 -16.58 -1.59
CA LEU A 47 4.25 -15.38 -2.41
C LEU A 47 3.66 -14.14 -1.72
N ILE A 48 2.47 -14.25 -1.13
CA ILE A 48 1.84 -13.13 -0.41
C ILE A 48 2.73 -12.63 0.73
N ILE A 49 3.36 -13.52 1.49
CA ILE A 49 4.29 -13.13 2.56
C ILE A 49 5.49 -12.37 1.99
N VAL A 50 6.08 -12.86 0.90
CA VAL A 50 7.22 -12.20 0.25
C VAL A 50 6.83 -10.82 -0.26
N ILE A 51 5.67 -10.68 -0.91
CA ILE A 51 5.14 -9.40 -1.38
C ILE A 51 4.91 -8.46 -0.20
N ALA A 52 4.34 -8.93 0.92
CA ALA A 52 4.10 -8.11 2.10
C ALA A 52 5.40 -7.56 2.71
N ILE A 53 6.45 -8.38 2.78
CA ILE A 53 7.79 -7.95 3.25
C ILE A 53 8.38 -6.90 2.28
N ALA A 54 8.34 -7.17 0.98
CA ALA A 54 8.87 -6.27 -0.05
C ALA A 54 8.13 -4.92 -0.03
N TYR A 55 6.80 -4.95 0.04
CA TYR A 55 5.96 -3.76 0.12
C TYR A 55 6.28 -2.94 1.36
N THR A 56 6.32 -3.58 2.54
CA THR A 56 6.65 -2.90 3.81
C THR A 56 8.02 -2.22 3.73
N SER A 57 9.02 -2.91 3.18
CA SER A 57 10.37 -2.35 3.00
C SER A 57 10.35 -1.14 2.06
N ALA A 58 9.67 -1.24 0.92
CA ALA A 58 9.54 -0.15 -0.04
C ALA A 58 8.81 1.06 0.56
N THR A 59 7.72 0.85 1.32
CA THR A 59 6.99 1.92 2.00
C THR A 59 7.85 2.62 3.05
N LEU A 60 8.60 1.88 3.86
CA LEU A 60 9.52 2.47 4.84
C LEU A 60 10.62 3.29 4.17
N GLN A 61 11.17 2.80 3.06
CA GLN A 61 12.16 3.54 2.29
C GLN A 61 11.55 4.80 1.66
N GLY A 62 10.37 4.70 1.04
CA GLY A 62 9.64 5.82 0.48
C GLY A 62 9.35 6.90 1.52
N LYS A 63 8.95 6.51 2.74
CA LYS A 63 8.77 7.43 3.87
C LYS A 63 10.05 8.18 4.21
N LYS A 64 11.18 7.47 4.34
CA LYS A 64 12.48 8.10 4.62
C LYS A 64 12.83 9.15 3.56
N ILE A 65 12.64 8.85 2.28
CA ILE A 65 12.95 9.81 1.21
C ILE A 65 11.96 10.99 1.20
N LYS A 66 10.68 10.73 1.52
CA LYS A 66 9.67 11.77 1.70
C LYS A 66 10.08 12.76 2.79
N ASP A 67 10.56 12.26 3.92
CA ASP A 67 11.00 13.05 5.07
C ASP A 67 12.27 13.87 4.75
N MET A 68 13.13 13.39 3.84
CA MET A 68 14.27 14.15 3.32
C MET A 68 13.89 15.28 2.35
N GLY A 69 12.60 15.41 1.97
CA GLY A 69 12.13 16.44 1.04
C GLY A 69 12.44 16.17 -0.44
N ILE A 70 12.86 14.94 -0.80
CA ILE A 70 13.31 14.58 -2.16
C ILE A 70 12.15 13.98 -2.99
N GLN A 71 10.89 14.37 -2.70
CA GLN A 71 9.69 13.75 -3.29
C GLN A 71 9.63 13.78 -4.83
N LYS A 72 10.26 14.79 -5.46
CA LYS A 72 10.27 14.98 -6.93
C LYS A 72 10.87 13.82 -7.73
N TYR A 73 11.62 12.92 -7.08
CA TYR A 73 12.24 11.76 -7.74
C TYR A 73 11.66 10.41 -7.29
N VAL A 74 10.73 10.40 -6.35
CA VAL A 74 10.22 9.17 -5.70
C VAL A 74 8.80 8.84 -6.12
N THR A 75 8.00 9.89 -6.34
CA THR A 75 6.58 9.74 -6.67
C THR A 75 6.40 9.92 -8.16
N ARG A 76 5.45 9.17 -8.74
CA ARG A 76 5.02 9.42 -10.11
C ARG A 76 4.45 10.84 -10.15
N PRO A 77 4.95 11.74 -11.01
CA PRO A 77 4.37 13.08 -11.11
C PRO A 77 2.90 12.94 -11.49
N GLU A 78 2.01 13.44 -10.63
CA GLU A 78 0.59 13.52 -10.93
C GLU A 78 0.41 14.46 -12.13
N LYS A 79 -0.17 13.96 -13.22
CA LYS A 79 -0.66 14.83 -14.29
C LYS A 79 -1.89 15.53 -13.73
N ARG A 80 -1.72 16.81 -13.37
CA ARG A 80 -2.81 17.72 -13.01
C ARG A 80 -3.47 18.27 -14.26
#